data_AF-A0A914JNH2-F1
#
_entry.id   AF-A0A914JNH2-F1
#
_cell.length_a   1.000
_cell.length_b   1.000
_cell.length_c   1.000
_cell.angle_alpha   90.00
_cell.angle_beta   90.00
_cell.angle_gamma   90.00
#
_symmetry.space_group_name_H-M   'P 1'
#
loop_
_entity.id
_entity.type
_entity.pdbx_description
1 polymer ?
#
loop_
_entity_poly.entity_id
_entity_poly.type
_entity_poly.pdbx_seq_one_letter_code
_entity_poly.pdbx_strand_id
1 'polypeptide(L)'
;MSWFRSNLVASGPLRSARSYVPSDANGSDASNMMTDLVLSDIQKAINDFEKKKEDERQKALKELKQPDYSWLMDWKLKAKKTLSFKESSEIETLCSKLKPHEWKEVITAWRTSTTNAESRDEIVEAFKNCATEIINSRIERELEMIRESDEPPQQLTSSPPVAELSVLNLNFPGTTLSEVNIRRYNDPSDMV
;
A
#
# COMPACT_ATOMS: atom_id res chain seq x y z
N MET A 1 -40.59 -21.86 -23.79
CA MET A 1 -40.23 -21.44 -22.42
C MET A 1 -38.78 -20.96 -22.44
N SER A 2 -38.55 -19.65 -22.59
CA SER A 2 -37.21 -19.06 -22.65
C SER A 2 -36.87 -18.44 -21.30
N TRP A 3 -35.97 -19.08 -20.55
CA TRP A 3 -35.50 -18.64 -19.24
C TRP A 3 -34.08 -18.06 -19.31
N PHE A 4 -33.71 -17.45 -20.44
CA PHE A 4 -32.49 -16.65 -20.52
C PHE A 4 -32.74 -15.28 -19.89
N ARG A 5 -32.73 -15.23 -18.56
CA ARG A 5 -32.49 -13.98 -17.82
C ARG A 5 -30.98 -13.83 -17.62
N SER A 6 -30.41 -12.97 -18.44
CA SER A 6 -29.44 -11.94 -18.06
C SER A 6 -28.64 -12.19 -16.77
N ASN A 7 -27.49 -12.86 -16.91
CA ASN A 7 -26.53 -13.06 -15.81
C ASN A 7 -25.42 -11.99 -15.79
N LEU A 8 -25.71 -10.77 -16.25
CA LEU A 8 -24.72 -9.70 -16.45
C LEU A 8 -24.88 -8.47 -15.55
N VAL A 9 -25.81 -8.46 -14.59
CA VAL A 9 -25.99 -7.29 -13.70
C VAL A 9 -26.31 -7.74 -12.27
N ALA A 10 -25.40 -8.49 -11.63
CA ALA A 10 -25.49 -8.80 -10.20
C ALA A 10 -24.57 -7.93 -9.34
N SER A 11 -23.69 -7.13 -9.94
CA SER A 11 -23.07 -5.98 -9.29
C SER A 11 -23.95 -4.77 -9.58
N GLY A 12 -24.73 -4.31 -8.59
CA GLY A 12 -25.39 -3.01 -8.69
C GLY A 12 -24.37 -1.92 -9.06
N PRO A 13 -24.79 -0.82 -9.70
CA PRO A 13 -23.87 0.25 -10.09
C PRO A 13 -23.05 0.68 -8.88
N LEU A 14 -21.72 0.71 -9.05
CA LEU A 14 -20.80 1.24 -8.05
C LEU A 14 -21.29 2.65 -7.70
N ARG A 15 -21.81 2.81 -6.48
CA ARG A 15 -22.28 4.11 -5.99
C ARG A 15 -21.04 4.90 -5.59
N SER A 16 -20.43 5.59 -6.53
CA SER A 16 -19.46 6.61 -6.18
C SER A 16 -20.18 7.75 -5.45
N ALA A 17 -19.53 8.31 -4.44
CA ALA A 17 -20.03 9.51 -3.76
C ALA A 17 -19.65 10.79 -4.53
N ARG A 18 -18.86 10.68 -5.61
CA ARG A 18 -18.36 11.82 -6.39
C ARG A 18 -19.40 12.25 -7.42
N SER A 19 -19.58 13.56 -7.56
CA SER A 19 -20.32 14.13 -8.70
C SER A 19 -19.50 13.90 -9.96
N TYR A 20 -20.09 13.29 -10.98
CA TYR A 20 -19.45 13.21 -12.30
C TYR A 20 -19.38 14.61 -12.89
N VAL A 21 -18.20 15.23 -12.79
CA VAL A 21 -17.88 16.50 -13.44
C VAL A 21 -16.92 16.17 -14.58
N PRO A 22 -17.34 16.26 -15.85
CA PRO A 22 -16.39 16.22 -16.96
C PRO A 22 -15.48 17.43 -16.81
N SER A 23 -14.17 17.24 -16.53
CA SER A 23 -13.27 18.38 -16.34
C SER A 23 -11.89 18.16 -16.96
N ASP A 24 -11.60 19.05 -17.91
CA ASP A 24 -10.32 19.63 -18.33
C ASP A 24 -9.03 18.84 -18.02
N ALA A 25 -8.37 18.37 -19.11
CA ALA A 25 -6.97 17.97 -19.40
C ALA A 25 -5.86 17.88 -18.31
N ASN A 26 -6.17 17.93 -17.03
CA ASN A 26 -5.25 18.28 -15.95
C ASN A 26 -5.11 17.12 -14.95
N GLY A 27 -4.83 15.91 -15.43
CA GLY A 27 -4.43 14.73 -14.63
C GLY A 27 -5.42 14.20 -13.57
N SER A 28 -6.48 14.93 -13.24
CA SER A 28 -7.51 14.58 -12.26
C SER A 28 -8.31 13.34 -12.69
N ASP A 29 -8.58 13.23 -13.99
CA ASP A 29 -9.28 12.09 -14.59
C ASP A 29 -8.58 10.76 -14.32
N ALA A 30 -7.25 10.72 -14.43
CA ALA A 30 -6.51 9.48 -14.20
C ALA A 30 -6.62 9.00 -12.75
N SER A 31 -6.57 9.92 -11.78
CA SER A 31 -6.72 9.58 -10.35
C SER A 31 -8.16 9.14 -10.03
N ASN A 32 -9.17 9.77 -10.63
CA ASN A 32 -10.56 9.38 -10.50
C ASN A 32 -10.79 7.98 -11.09
N MET A 33 -10.28 7.72 -12.30
CA MET A 33 -10.32 6.40 -12.93
C MET A 33 -9.63 5.33 -12.07
N MET A 34 -8.47 5.62 -11.49
CA MET A 34 -7.79 4.69 -10.59
C MET A 34 -8.61 4.40 -9.33
N THR A 35 -9.28 5.40 -8.79
CA THR A 35 -10.19 5.23 -7.65
C THR A 35 -11.35 4.30 -8.02
N ASP A 36 -11.98 4.51 -9.19
CA ASP A 36 -13.08 3.67 -9.67
C ASP A 36 -12.64 2.22 -9.93
N LEU A 37 -11.46 2.04 -10.52
CA LEU A 37 -10.87 0.72 -10.74
C LEU A 37 -10.63 -0.01 -9.42
N VAL A 38 -10.10 0.68 -8.41
CA VAL A 38 -9.86 0.09 -7.08
C VAL A 38 -11.18 -0.24 -6.39
N LEU A 39 -12.19 0.62 -6.45
CA LEU A 39 -13.52 0.32 -5.91
C LEU A 39 -14.14 -0.91 -6.60
N SER A 40 -13.98 -1.02 -7.91
CA SER A 40 -14.41 -2.19 -8.68
C SER A 40 -13.65 -3.44 -8.27
N ASP A 41 -12.33 -3.36 -8.10
CA ASP A 41 -11.48 -4.48 -7.68
C ASP A 41 -11.86 -4.96 -6.27
N ILE A 42 -12.09 -4.06 -5.32
CA ILE A 42 -12.54 -4.40 -3.96
C ILE A 42 -13.92 -5.06 -4.01
N GLN A 43 -14.85 -4.49 -4.77
CA GLN A 43 -16.19 -5.06 -4.92
C GLN A 43 -16.16 -6.45 -5.57
N LYS A 44 -15.26 -6.66 -6.54
CA LYS A 44 -15.03 -7.96 -7.15
C LYS A 44 -14.45 -8.95 -6.15
N ALA A 45 -13.45 -8.56 -5.36
CA ALA A 45 -12.86 -9.41 -4.33
C ALA A 45 -13.90 -9.88 -3.30
N ILE A 46 -14.79 -8.97 -2.86
CA ILE A 46 -15.90 -9.30 -1.96
C ILE A 46 -16.86 -10.30 -2.62
N ASN A 47 -17.23 -10.07 -3.87
CA ASN A 47 -18.12 -10.97 -4.60
C ASN A 47 -17.51 -12.36 -4.78
N ASP A 48 -16.23 -12.44 -5.12
CA ASP A 48 -15.49 -13.69 -5.30
C ASP A 48 -15.38 -14.45 -3.97
N PHE A 49 -15.13 -13.76 -2.86
CA PHE A 49 -15.11 -14.32 -1.52
C PHE A 49 -16.48 -14.91 -1.12
N GLU A 50 -17.55 -14.12 -1.25
CA GLU A 50 -18.91 -14.56 -0.91
C GLU A 50 -19.37 -15.72 -1.79
N LYS A 51 -19.00 -15.70 -3.08
CA LYS A 51 -19.28 -16.79 -4.01
C LYS A 51 -18.56 -18.07 -3.60
N LYS A 52 -17.27 -17.99 -3.25
CA LYS A 52 -16.50 -19.15 -2.78
C LYS A 52 -17.11 -19.76 -1.52
N LYS A 53 -17.48 -18.93 -0.55
CA LYS A 53 -18.13 -19.37 0.70
C LYS A 53 -19.48 -20.03 0.46
N GLU A 54 -20.26 -19.50 -0.47
CA GLU A 54 -21.53 -20.09 -0.89
C GLU A 54 -21.34 -21.42 -1.62
N ASP A 55 -20.35 -21.54 -2.51
CA ASP A 55 -20.02 -22.78 -3.23
C ASP A 55 -19.58 -23.88 -2.24
N GLU A 56 -18.77 -23.53 -1.24
CA GLU A 56 -18.35 -24.43 -0.15
C GLU A 56 -19.55 -24.92 0.68
N ARG A 57 -20.46 -24.01 1.05
CA ARG A 57 -21.70 -24.33 1.76
C ARG A 57 -22.57 -25.30 0.96
N GLN A 58 -22.75 -25.03 -0.33
CA GLN A 58 -23.53 -25.90 -1.21
C GLN A 58 -22.89 -27.27 -1.38
N LYS A 59 -21.55 -27.34 -1.44
CA LYS A 59 -20.82 -28.61 -1.50
C LYS A 59 -21.05 -29.43 -0.22
N ALA A 60 -20.95 -28.82 0.96
CA ALA A 60 -21.21 -29.48 2.24
C ALA A 60 -22.66 -30.00 2.32
N LEU A 61 -23.65 -29.23 1.86
CA LEU A 61 -25.04 -29.67 1.83
C LEU A 61 -25.27 -30.86 0.89
N LYS A 62 -24.61 -30.87 -0.28
CA LYS A 62 -24.67 -31.99 -1.24
C LYS A 62 -24.05 -33.25 -0.65
N GLU A 63 -22.92 -33.13 0.05
CA GLU A 63 -22.28 -34.25 0.75
C GLU A 63 -23.18 -34.82 1.85
N LEU A 64 -23.87 -33.95 2.60
CA LEU A 64 -24.82 -34.33 3.64
C LEU A 64 -26.21 -34.73 3.11
N LYS A 65 -26.47 -34.61 1.79
CA LYS A 65 -27.78 -34.78 1.15
C LYS A 65 -28.91 -34.00 1.82
N GLN A 66 -28.59 -32.83 2.37
CA GLN A 66 -29.57 -31.97 3.04
C GLN A 66 -30.15 -30.95 2.06
N PRO A 67 -31.48 -30.72 2.10
CA PRO A 67 -32.11 -29.66 1.31
C PRO A 67 -31.67 -28.27 1.80
N ASP A 68 -31.44 -27.36 0.85
CA ASP A 68 -31.01 -26.00 1.15
C ASP A 68 -32.20 -25.08 1.48
N TYR A 69 -32.25 -24.63 2.73
CA TYR A 69 -33.26 -23.68 3.22
C TYR A 69 -32.67 -22.27 3.43
N SER A 70 -31.49 -21.95 2.91
CA SER A 70 -30.90 -20.61 3.05
C SER A 70 -31.68 -19.50 2.34
N TRP A 71 -32.68 -19.85 1.51
CA TRP A 71 -33.66 -18.89 0.99
C TRP A 71 -34.74 -18.51 2.03
N LEU A 72 -35.00 -19.36 3.03
CA LEU A 72 -35.90 -19.10 4.17
C LEU A 72 -35.22 -18.29 5.29
N MET A 73 -33.88 -18.28 5.34
CA MET A 73 -33.15 -17.48 6.31
C MET A 73 -33.27 -15.99 5.99
N ASP A 74 -33.51 -15.20 7.04
CA ASP A 74 -33.70 -13.76 6.93
C ASP A 74 -32.59 -13.09 6.13
N TRP A 75 -32.97 -12.18 5.24
CA TRP A 75 -32.07 -11.34 4.46
C TRP A 75 -31.09 -10.55 5.33
N LYS A 76 -31.40 -10.32 6.60
CA LYS A 76 -30.54 -9.66 7.60
C LYS A 76 -29.33 -10.50 8.02
N LEU A 77 -29.42 -11.83 7.87
CA LEU A 77 -28.32 -12.76 8.15
C LEU A 77 -27.46 -13.03 6.91
N LYS A 78 -27.91 -12.63 5.73
CA LYS A 78 -27.09 -12.70 4.53
C LYS A 78 -26.03 -11.60 4.61
N ALA A 79 -24.77 -12.01 4.62
CA ALA A 79 -23.64 -11.10 4.54
C ALA A 79 -23.87 -10.11 3.38
N LYS A 80 -23.55 -8.84 3.63
CA LYS A 80 -23.71 -7.79 2.63
C LYS A 80 -22.71 -8.06 1.49
N LYS A 81 -23.25 -8.47 0.34
CA LYS A 81 -22.46 -8.73 -0.87
C LYS A 81 -21.87 -7.47 -1.49
N THR A 82 -22.36 -6.31 -1.10
CA THR A 82 -22.00 -5.03 -1.70
C THR A 82 -21.35 -4.11 -0.69
N LEU A 83 -20.43 -3.28 -1.18
CA LEU A 83 -19.85 -2.21 -0.42
C LEU A 83 -20.92 -1.20 0.03
N SER A 84 -20.88 -0.81 1.30
CA SER A 84 -21.73 0.23 1.85
C SER A 84 -21.29 1.59 1.34
N PHE A 85 -22.23 2.53 1.19
CA PHE A 85 -21.92 3.91 0.78
C PHE A 85 -20.87 4.57 1.69
N LYS A 86 -20.94 4.33 3.00
CA LYS A 86 -19.95 4.85 3.96
C LYS A 86 -18.54 4.31 3.68
N GLU A 87 -18.43 3.03 3.34
CA GLU A 87 -17.14 2.40 3.05
C GLU A 87 -16.57 2.87 1.73
N SER A 88 -17.43 3.05 0.71
CA SER A 88 -17.01 3.62 -0.58
C SER A 88 -16.44 5.01 -0.36
N SER A 89 -17.14 5.83 0.41
CA SER A 89 -16.69 7.19 0.71
C SER A 89 -15.36 7.20 1.47
N GLU A 90 -15.18 6.33 2.47
CA GLU A 90 -13.91 6.23 3.20
C GLU A 90 -12.76 5.81 2.28
N ILE A 91 -12.97 4.80 1.42
CA ILE A 91 -11.98 4.36 0.43
C ILE A 91 -11.65 5.49 -0.54
N GLU A 92 -12.65 6.21 -1.05
CA GLU A 92 -12.44 7.36 -1.94
C GLU A 92 -11.61 8.46 -1.27
N THR A 93 -11.82 8.72 0.04
CA THR A 93 -11.02 9.71 0.77
C THR A 93 -9.57 9.29 0.93
N LEU A 94 -9.30 8.00 1.17
CA LEU A 94 -7.93 7.47 1.21
C LEU A 94 -7.28 7.55 -0.17
N CYS A 95 -8.01 7.16 -1.21
CA CYS A 95 -7.57 7.23 -2.61
C CYS A 95 -7.19 8.66 -3.03
N SER A 96 -7.91 9.67 -2.54
CA SER A 96 -7.58 11.08 -2.85
C SER A 96 -6.24 11.55 -2.28
N LYS A 97 -5.68 10.85 -1.28
CA LYS A 97 -4.40 11.18 -0.64
C LYS A 97 -3.20 10.43 -1.24
N LEU A 98 -3.45 9.48 -2.13
CA LEU A 98 -2.43 8.67 -2.78
C LEU A 98 -1.80 9.42 -3.95
N LYS A 99 -0.47 9.34 -4.06
CA LYS A 99 0.29 9.84 -5.21
C LYS A 99 0.28 8.80 -6.34
N PRO A 100 0.40 9.20 -7.61
CA PRO A 100 0.34 8.28 -8.75
C PRO A 100 1.31 7.08 -8.71
N HIS A 101 2.49 7.24 -8.11
CA HIS A 101 3.49 6.17 -8.02
C HIS A 101 3.18 5.14 -6.92
N GLU A 102 2.32 5.47 -5.96
CA GLU A 102 2.00 4.62 -4.80
C GLU A 102 0.91 3.58 -5.13
N TRP A 103 0.11 3.81 -6.17
CA TRP A 103 -1.01 2.92 -6.53
C TRP A 103 -0.58 1.47 -6.74
N LYS A 104 0.56 1.26 -7.41
CA LYS A 104 1.07 -0.09 -7.67
C LYS A 104 1.37 -0.81 -6.36
N GLU A 105 2.04 -0.12 -5.43
CA GLU A 105 2.42 -0.64 -4.13
C GLU A 105 1.19 -1.01 -3.30
N VAL A 106 0.22 -0.08 -3.19
CA VAL A 106 -1.05 -0.29 -2.48
C VAL A 106 -1.79 -1.51 -3.03
N ILE A 107 -1.94 -1.61 -4.35
CA ILE A 107 -2.67 -2.71 -4.99
C ILE A 107 -1.96 -4.05 -4.74
N THR A 108 -0.62 -4.08 -4.83
CA THR A 108 0.13 -5.32 -4.58
C THR A 108 0.03 -5.76 -3.12
N ALA A 109 0.24 -4.84 -2.17
CA ALA A 109 0.16 -5.12 -0.74
C ALA A 109 -1.25 -5.58 -0.34
N TRP A 110 -2.28 -4.89 -0.84
CA TRP A 110 -3.67 -5.27 -0.61
C TRP A 110 -3.98 -6.66 -1.16
N ARG A 111 -3.58 -6.97 -2.40
CA ARG A 111 -3.79 -8.30 -3.00
C ARG A 111 -3.14 -9.41 -2.19
N THR A 112 -1.94 -9.18 -1.66
CA THR A 112 -1.27 -10.15 -0.78
C THR A 112 -1.95 -10.30 0.59
N SER A 113 -2.51 -9.22 1.13
CA SER A 113 -3.24 -9.27 2.41
C SER A 113 -4.58 -10.00 2.27
N THR A 114 -5.25 -9.83 1.12
CA THR A 114 -6.60 -10.34 0.87
C THR A 114 -6.65 -11.85 0.64
N THR A 115 -5.53 -12.52 0.33
CA THR A 115 -5.54 -13.98 0.06
C THR A 115 -5.98 -14.81 1.25
N ASN A 116 -5.80 -14.31 2.47
CA ASN A 116 -6.11 -15.00 3.72
C ASN A 116 -7.30 -14.38 4.47
N ALA A 117 -8.09 -13.52 3.83
CA ALA A 117 -9.23 -12.88 4.50
C ALA A 117 -10.31 -13.93 4.86
N GLU A 118 -10.76 -13.91 6.11
CA GLU A 118 -11.81 -14.79 6.65
C GLU A 118 -13.20 -14.13 6.60
N SER A 119 -13.23 -12.82 6.45
CA SER A 119 -14.46 -12.04 6.37
C SER A 119 -14.42 -10.97 5.30
N ARG A 120 -15.62 -10.59 4.84
CA ARG A 120 -15.81 -9.47 3.91
C ARG A 120 -15.26 -8.16 4.48
N ASP A 121 -15.40 -7.94 5.78
CA ASP A 121 -14.97 -6.72 6.44
C ASP A 121 -13.45 -6.64 6.50
N GLU A 122 -12.76 -7.76 6.72
CA GLU A 122 -11.30 -7.85 6.62
C GLU A 122 -10.77 -7.48 5.23
N ILE A 123 -11.46 -7.83 4.14
CA ILE A 123 -11.05 -7.43 2.77
C ILE A 123 -11.01 -5.91 2.65
N VAL A 124 -12.02 -5.24 3.20
CA VAL A 124 -12.16 -3.77 3.16
C VAL A 124 -11.16 -3.12 4.11
N GLU A 125 -11.00 -3.67 5.31
CA GLU A 125 -10.07 -3.17 6.32
C GLU A 125 -8.61 -3.35 5.90
N ALA A 126 -8.26 -4.48 5.28
CA ALA A 126 -6.95 -4.72 4.69
C ALA A 126 -6.58 -3.63 3.68
N PHE A 127 -7.52 -3.25 2.80
CA PHE A 127 -7.26 -2.15 1.86
C PHE A 127 -6.99 -0.83 2.59
N LYS A 128 -7.83 -0.49 3.57
CA LYS A 128 -7.67 0.74 4.35
C LYS A 128 -6.30 0.77 5.04
N ASN A 129 -5.92 -0.33 5.68
CA ASN A 129 -4.66 -0.46 6.40
C ASN A 129 -3.47 -0.30 5.45
N CYS A 130 -3.44 -1.02 4.31
CA CYS A 130 -2.38 -0.88 3.32
C CYS A 130 -2.27 0.55 2.77
N ALA A 131 -3.39 1.19 2.46
CA ALA A 131 -3.39 2.58 1.98
C ALA A 131 -2.87 3.55 3.05
N THR A 132 -3.32 3.41 4.30
CA THR A 132 -2.86 4.26 5.41
C THR A 132 -1.39 4.04 5.75
N GLU A 133 -0.91 2.80 5.70
CA GLU A 133 0.49 2.46 5.96
C GLU A 133 1.40 3.17 4.95
N ILE A 134 1.12 3.05 3.66
CA ILE A 134 1.90 3.70 2.60
C ILE A 134 1.88 5.22 2.72
N ILE A 135 0.71 5.80 3.01
CA ILE A 135 0.57 7.24 3.25
C ILE A 135 1.42 7.68 4.45
N ASN A 136 1.37 6.93 5.56
CA ASN A 136 2.12 7.25 6.78
C ASN A 136 3.63 7.08 6.58
N SER A 137 4.08 6.00 5.93
CA SER A 137 5.50 5.77 5.61
C SER A 137 6.07 6.85 4.69
N ARG A 138 5.24 7.45 3.83
CA ARG A 138 5.64 8.65 3.08
C ARG A 138 5.81 9.85 4.01
N ILE A 139 4.79 10.14 4.82
CA ILE A 139 4.80 11.31 5.72
C ILE A 139 6.00 11.23 6.66
N GLU A 140 6.29 10.07 7.21
CA GLU A 140 7.45 9.83 8.08
C GLU A 140 8.77 10.09 7.36
N ARG A 141 8.94 9.58 6.12
CA ARG A 141 10.12 9.88 5.29
C ARG A 141 10.26 11.37 4.96
N GLU A 142 9.16 12.05 4.66
CA GLU A 142 9.17 13.49 4.38
C GLU A 142 9.53 14.30 5.64
N LEU A 143 9.07 13.89 6.82
CA LEU A 143 9.40 14.54 8.09
C LEU A 143 10.86 14.34 8.51
N GLU A 144 11.44 13.15 8.30
CA GLU A 144 12.84 12.89 8.68
C GLU A 144 13.82 13.73 7.86
N MET A 145 13.56 13.92 6.57
CA MET A 145 14.37 14.82 5.72
C MET A 145 14.33 16.28 6.19
N ILE A 146 13.19 16.74 6.71
CA ILE A 146 13.06 18.10 7.26
C ILE A 146 13.85 18.22 8.56
N ARG A 147 13.78 17.21 9.43
CA ARG A 147 14.49 17.19 10.72
C ARG A 147 16.01 17.21 10.55
N GLU A 148 16.54 16.46 9.58
CA GLU A 148 17.98 16.42 9.28
C GLU A 148 18.50 17.75 8.71
N SER A 149 17.61 18.58 8.15
CA SER A 149 17.97 19.89 7.59
C SER A 149 18.08 21.02 8.63
N ASP A 150 17.55 20.81 9.85
CA ASP A 150 17.52 21.81 10.94
C ASP A 150 18.61 21.59 12.01
N GLU A 151 19.54 20.65 11.81
CA GLU A 151 20.66 20.48 12.75
C GLU A 151 21.64 21.67 12.60
N PRO A 152 21.78 22.54 13.62
CA PRO A 152 22.70 23.68 13.53
C PRO A 152 24.13 23.15 13.43
N PRO A 153 25.00 23.75 12.59
CA PRO A 153 26.38 23.33 12.49
C PRO A 153 27.02 23.35 13.88
N GLN A 154 27.45 22.18 14.37
CA GLN A 154 28.20 22.08 15.61
C GLN A 154 29.41 22.99 15.50
N GLN A 155 29.35 24.13 16.18
CA GLN A 155 30.52 24.96 16.41
C GLN A 155 31.47 24.15 17.28
N LEU A 156 32.50 23.59 16.65
CA LEU A 156 33.70 23.06 17.30
C LEU A 156 34.36 24.20 18.08
N THR A 157 33.90 24.41 19.31
CA THR A 157 34.59 25.26 20.30
C THR A 157 35.63 24.42 21.03
N SER A 158 36.61 23.89 20.29
CA SER A 158 37.83 23.39 20.91
C SER A 158 38.72 24.59 21.25
N SER A 159 38.49 25.18 22.43
CA SER A 159 39.45 26.09 23.04
C SER A 159 40.60 25.25 23.64
N PRO A 160 41.87 25.49 23.28
CA PRO A 160 42.99 24.84 23.95
C PRO A 160 43.38 25.63 25.22
N PRO A 161 43.62 24.98 26.36
CA PRO A 161 44.32 25.62 27.46
C PRO A 161 45.80 25.75 27.14
N VAL A 162 46.32 26.95 27.35
CA VAL A 162 47.71 27.35 27.10
C VAL A 162 48.67 26.66 28.08
N ALA A 163 49.62 25.93 27.48
CA ALA A 163 50.98 25.59 27.91
C ALA A 163 51.37 25.57 29.40
N GLU A 164 51.95 24.43 29.83
CA GLU A 164 53.29 24.47 30.45
C GLU A 164 54.22 23.44 29.80
N LEU A 165 55.39 23.95 29.41
CA LEU A 165 56.52 23.24 28.82
C LEU A 165 57.24 22.40 29.87
N SER A 166 57.63 21.18 29.52
CA SER A 166 58.84 20.56 30.05
C SER A 166 59.43 19.58 29.04
N VAL A 167 60.75 19.62 29.01
CA VAL A 167 61.67 19.28 27.93
C VAL A 167 62.13 17.81 28.03
N LEU A 168 62.68 17.32 26.91
CA LEU A 168 63.52 16.12 26.74
C LEU A 168 62.70 14.84 26.47
N ASN A 169 63.02 14.02 25.47
CA ASN A 169 64.35 13.59 25.09
C ASN A 169 64.37 12.99 23.67
N LEU A 170 65.53 13.08 23.03
CA LEU A 170 65.88 12.57 21.71
C LEU A 170 65.65 11.05 21.56
N ASN A 171 65.17 10.63 20.38
CA ASN A 171 65.77 9.54 19.60
C ASN A 171 65.02 9.31 18.27
N PHE A 172 65.64 9.74 17.16
CA PHE A 172 65.60 9.08 15.84
C PHE A 172 66.73 8.03 15.83
N PRO A 173 66.74 6.96 14.98
CA PRO A 173 66.25 6.94 13.59
C PRO A 173 65.55 5.63 13.13
N GLY A 174 64.98 5.61 11.92
CA GLY A 174 64.70 4.35 11.22
C GLY A 174 63.57 4.31 10.19
N THR A 175 63.82 4.91 9.02
CA THR A 175 63.64 4.34 7.66
C THR A 175 62.33 3.66 7.19
N THR A 176 61.99 4.00 5.94
CA THR A 176 61.15 3.33 4.89
C THR A 176 59.65 3.69 4.90
N LEU A 177 59.14 4.54 3.98
CA LEU A 177 58.86 4.34 2.54
C LEU A 177 58.00 3.11 2.22
N SER A 178 56.69 3.32 2.15
CA SER A 178 55.73 2.73 1.19
C SER A 178 54.31 3.10 1.66
N GLU A 179 53.28 3.27 0.86
CA GLU A 179 53.09 3.54 -0.56
C GLU A 179 51.59 3.86 -0.66
N VAL A 180 51.26 4.96 -1.33
CA VAL A 180 49.89 5.45 -1.51
C VAL A 180 49.19 4.55 -2.53
N ASN A 181 48.18 3.78 -2.14
CA ASN A 181 47.36 3.03 -3.08
C ASN A 181 45.97 3.68 -3.22
N ILE A 182 45.90 4.64 -4.13
CA ILE A 182 44.64 5.19 -4.66
C ILE A 182 44.18 4.24 -5.77
N ARG A 183 43.15 3.42 -5.51
CA ARG A 183 42.43 2.74 -6.59
C ARG A 183 41.29 3.62 -7.09
N ARG A 184 41.52 4.25 -8.25
CA ARG A 184 40.48 4.83 -9.11
C ARG A 184 39.75 3.73 -9.88
N TYR A 185 38.43 3.90 -9.93
CA TYR A 185 37.48 3.76 -11.05
C TYR A 185 37.87 3.08 -12.38
N ASN A 186 36.82 2.42 -12.91
CA ASN A 186 36.47 2.08 -14.30
C ASN A 186 37.04 0.79 -14.88
N ASP A 187 36.18 -0.16 -15.23
CA ASP A 187 35.58 -0.23 -16.58
C ASP A 187 34.39 -1.22 -16.65
N PRO A 188 33.27 -0.89 -17.31
CA PRO A 188 32.23 -1.83 -17.69
C PRO A 188 32.34 -2.16 -19.20
N SER A 189 32.82 -3.34 -19.56
CA SER A 189 32.69 -3.92 -20.90
C SER A 189 33.02 -5.41 -20.85
N ASP A 190 31.98 -6.24 -20.94
CA ASP A 190 31.96 -7.67 -21.33
C ASP A 190 30.59 -8.21 -20.85
N MET A 191 29.67 -8.74 -21.63
CA MET A 191 29.80 -9.46 -22.90
C MET A 191 28.57 -9.26 -23.79
N VAL A 192 28.86 -9.25 -25.08
CA VAL A 192 27.99 -9.57 -26.21
C VAL A 192 27.51 -11.02 -26.12
#